data_AF-A0ABD7HLQ3-F1
#
_entry.id   AF-A0ABD7HLQ3-F1
#
_cell.length_a   1.000
_cell.length_b   1.000
_cell.length_c   1.000
_cell.angle_alpha   90.00
_cell.angle_beta   90.00
_cell.angle_gamma   90.00
#
_symmetry.space_group_name_H-M   'P 1'
#
loop_
_entity.id
_entity.type
_entity.pdbx_description
1 polymer ?
#
loop_
_entity_poly.entity_id
_entity_poly.type
_entity_poly.pdbx_seq_one_letter_code
_entity_poly.pdbx_strand_id
1 'polypeptide(L)'
;MPRPRIHSVEDLLDATERIAVQDGPAAVTVRAVSQATGISNGAIYHAFGSRGGMVGHAWLRAAQRFLDMQRDAVDGALAESETRTAAVNAVVAAADTPAVFAERFPESSRLVLSVRREDVLGSDIPEEVARDMAAVDALLVRLFIRLSMALWGRRDGRAVQVIEDCIVGLPTGLLLRGRRPPDMATRSRLEAAVRAVLALNPPPANPKT
;
A
#
# COMPACT_ATOMS: atom_id res chain seq x y z
N MET A 1 32.53 -23.30 -12.93
CA MET A 1 31.09 -23.66 -13.00
C MET A 1 30.27 -22.48 -12.49
N PRO A 2 29.46 -21.80 -13.32
CA PRO A 2 28.52 -20.80 -12.84
C PRO A 2 27.47 -21.52 -11.97
N ARG A 3 27.22 -21.03 -10.75
CA ARG A 3 26.09 -21.52 -9.95
C ARG A 3 24.80 -21.26 -10.72
N PRO A 4 23.90 -22.24 -10.89
CA PRO A 4 22.57 -21.97 -11.43
C PRO A 4 21.94 -20.89 -10.57
N ARG A 5 21.55 -19.75 -11.17
CA ARG A 5 20.71 -18.78 -10.47
C ARG A 5 19.39 -19.49 -10.23
N ILE A 6 19.11 -19.83 -8.98
CA ILE A 6 17.80 -20.34 -8.58
C ILE A 6 16.87 -19.14 -8.72
N HIS A 7 16.30 -18.96 -9.91
CA HIS A 7 15.31 -17.93 -10.12
C HIS A 7 14.09 -18.29 -9.29
N SER A 8 13.88 -17.51 -8.23
CA SER A 8 12.84 -17.77 -7.26
C SER A 8 11.51 -17.16 -7.72
N VAL A 9 10.42 -17.52 -7.06
CA VAL A 9 9.13 -16.84 -7.24
C VAL A 9 9.28 -15.33 -7.03
N GLU A 10 10.18 -14.89 -6.15
CA GLU A 10 10.46 -13.46 -5.93
C GLU A 10 10.99 -12.77 -7.19
N ASP A 11 11.84 -13.42 -7.99
CA ASP A 11 12.38 -12.85 -9.24
C ASP A 11 11.25 -12.61 -10.25
N LEU A 12 10.27 -13.51 -10.31
CA LEU A 12 9.07 -13.37 -11.17
C LEU A 12 8.22 -12.18 -10.72
N LEU A 13 8.02 -12.04 -9.41
CA LEU A 13 7.24 -10.94 -8.85
C LEU A 13 7.96 -9.59 -9.04
N ASP A 14 9.28 -9.53 -8.83
CA ASP A 14 10.10 -8.33 -9.11
C ASP A 14 10.01 -7.94 -10.58
N ALA A 15 10.08 -8.91 -11.49
CA ALA A 15 9.93 -8.65 -12.91
C ALA A 15 8.52 -8.17 -13.29
N THR A 16 7.50 -8.73 -12.64
CA THR A 16 6.10 -8.34 -12.84
C THR A 16 5.87 -6.90 -12.39
N GLU A 17 6.33 -6.52 -11.19
CA GLU A 17 6.24 -5.14 -10.67
C GLU A 17 6.95 -4.15 -11.60
N ARG A 18 8.19 -4.47 -12.00
CA ARG A 18 8.99 -3.62 -12.88
C ARG A 18 8.33 -3.39 -14.23
N ILE A 19 7.84 -4.45 -14.90
CA ILE A 19 7.15 -4.32 -16.20
C ILE A 19 5.87 -3.50 -16.03
N ALA A 20 5.07 -3.76 -14.98
CA ALA A 20 3.83 -3.02 -14.73
C ALA A 20 4.07 -1.52 -14.58
N VAL A 21 5.17 -1.15 -13.91
CA VAL A 21 5.51 0.23 -13.58
C VAL A 21 6.22 0.96 -14.72
N GLN A 22 7.10 0.28 -15.45
CA GLN A 22 7.92 0.90 -16.50
C GLN A 22 7.24 0.88 -17.87
N ASP A 23 6.64 -0.26 -18.23
CA ASP A 23 6.06 -0.51 -19.55
C ASP A 23 4.53 -0.42 -19.55
N GLY A 24 3.94 -0.38 -18.35
CA GLY A 24 2.52 -0.22 -18.12
C GLY A 24 1.77 -1.53 -17.86
N PRO A 25 0.54 -1.47 -17.32
CA PRO A 25 -0.23 -2.65 -16.90
C PRO A 25 -0.48 -3.67 -18.01
N ALA A 26 -0.74 -3.19 -19.23
CA ALA A 26 -1.00 -4.02 -20.40
C ALA A 26 0.26 -4.76 -20.91
N ALA A 27 1.46 -4.26 -20.60
CA ALA A 27 2.72 -4.90 -20.98
C ALA A 27 3.04 -6.15 -20.12
N VAL A 28 2.38 -6.29 -18.97
CA VAL A 28 2.57 -7.44 -18.07
C VAL A 28 1.96 -8.69 -18.70
N THR A 29 2.83 -9.48 -19.35
CA THR A 29 2.47 -10.75 -19.96
C THR A 29 3.39 -11.86 -19.45
N VAL A 30 2.90 -13.11 -19.43
CA VAL A 30 3.73 -14.28 -19.08
C VAL A 30 4.98 -14.34 -19.94
N ARG A 31 4.87 -14.00 -21.24
CA ARG A 31 6.01 -13.94 -22.16
C ARG A 31 7.01 -12.85 -21.78
N ALA A 32 6.55 -11.64 -21.47
CA ALA A 32 7.44 -10.54 -21.08
C ALA A 32 8.20 -10.88 -19.78
N VAL A 33 7.51 -11.46 -18.79
CA VAL A 33 8.13 -11.91 -17.54
C VAL A 33 9.11 -13.06 -17.79
N SER A 34 8.75 -14.03 -18.63
CA SER A 34 9.64 -15.12 -19.06
C SER A 34 10.91 -14.59 -19.73
N GLN A 35 10.79 -13.64 -20.64
CA GLN A 35 11.94 -13.00 -21.31
C GLN A 35 12.82 -12.23 -20.32
N ALA A 36 12.22 -11.53 -19.34
CA ALA A 36 12.96 -10.77 -18.34
C ALA A 36 13.68 -11.65 -17.30
N THR A 37 13.17 -12.86 -17.01
CA THR A 37 13.68 -13.72 -15.94
C THR A 37 14.42 -14.96 -16.43
N GLY A 38 14.22 -15.37 -17.68
CA GLY A 38 14.70 -16.65 -18.21
C GLY A 38 13.88 -17.87 -17.76
N ILE A 39 12.85 -17.68 -16.92
CA ILE A 39 11.95 -18.76 -16.48
C ILE A 39 10.98 -19.10 -17.62
N SER A 40 10.75 -20.39 -17.87
CA SER A 40 9.81 -20.82 -18.92
C SER A 40 8.37 -20.44 -18.63
N ASN A 41 7.57 -20.17 -19.67
CA ASN A 41 6.13 -19.92 -19.52
C ASN A 41 5.42 -21.03 -18.73
N GLY A 42 5.78 -22.30 -18.96
CA GLY A 42 5.18 -23.43 -18.25
C GLY A 42 5.43 -23.39 -16.74
N ALA A 43 6.62 -23.00 -16.31
CA ALA A 43 6.93 -22.81 -14.90
C ALA A 43 6.17 -21.62 -14.28
N ILE A 44 5.98 -20.54 -15.03
CA ILE A 44 5.16 -19.39 -14.58
C ILE A 44 3.70 -19.79 -14.42
N TYR A 45 3.11 -20.51 -15.38
CA TYR A 45 1.76 -21.04 -15.26
C TYR A 45 1.62 -22.05 -14.14
N HIS A 46 2.64 -22.89 -13.89
CA HIS A 46 2.64 -23.79 -12.74
C HIS A 46 2.67 -23.01 -11.42
N ALA A 47 3.41 -21.90 -11.33
CA ALA A 47 3.54 -21.12 -10.11
C ALA A 47 2.28 -20.28 -9.79
N PHE A 48 1.63 -19.71 -10.81
CA PHE A 48 0.58 -18.72 -10.60
C PHE A 48 -0.79 -19.09 -11.20
N GLY A 49 -0.87 -20.16 -11.99
CA GLY A 49 -2.09 -20.62 -12.67
C GLY A 49 -2.52 -19.76 -13.87
N SER A 50 -2.45 -18.43 -13.75
CA SER A 50 -2.91 -17.47 -14.77
C SER A 50 -2.08 -16.18 -14.77
N ARG A 51 -2.32 -15.30 -15.77
CA ARG A 51 -1.75 -13.95 -15.78
C ARG A 51 -2.28 -13.15 -14.58
N GLY A 52 -3.60 -13.19 -14.35
CA GLY A 52 -4.24 -12.55 -13.22
C GLY A 52 -3.69 -13.04 -11.88
N GLY A 53 -3.37 -14.33 -11.76
CA GLY A 53 -2.69 -14.91 -10.62
C GLY A 53 -1.30 -14.29 -10.41
N MET A 54 -0.47 -14.23 -11.46
CA MET A 54 0.89 -13.66 -11.37
C MET A 54 0.87 -12.19 -10.96
N VAL A 55 -0.01 -11.40 -11.59
CA VAL A 55 -0.19 -9.99 -11.27
C VAL A 55 -0.72 -9.80 -9.85
N GLY A 56 -1.74 -10.57 -9.46
CA GLY A 56 -2.36 -10.47 -8.16
C GLY A 56 -1.39 -10.81 -7.02
N HIS A 57 -0.52 -11.81 -7.19
CA HIS A 57 0.54 -12.09 -6.22
C HIS A 57 1.58 -10.97 -6.13
N ALA A 58 1.96 -10.36 -7.25
CA ALA A 58 2.88 -9.20 -7.23
C ALA A 58 2.27 -8.02 -6.48
N TRP A 59 0.99 -7.75 -6.72
CA TRP A 59 0.24 -6.72 -6.02
C TRP A 59 0.11 -7.03 -4.52
N LEU A 60 -0.24 -8.27 -4.15
CA LEU A 60 -0.35 -8.71 -2.75
C LEU A 60 0.96 -8.54 -2.00
N ARG A 61 2.08 -8.95 -2.61
CA ARG A 61 3.41 -8.80 -2.03
C ARG A 61 3.73 -7.32 -1.77
N ALA A 62 3.50 -6.46 -2.76
CA ALA A 62 3.72 -5.03 -2.61
C ALA A 62 2.81 -4.40 -1.53
N ALA A 63 1.55 -4.81 -1.47
CA ALA A 63 0.57 -4.30 -0.51
C ALA A 63 0.90 -4.75 0.92
N GLN A 64 1.31 -6.00 1.10
CA GLN A 64 1.75 -6.54 2.38
C GLN A 64 3.00 -5.80 2.87
N ARG A 65 4.01 -5.60 2.02
CA ARG A 65 5.21 -4.80 2.36
C ARG A 65 4.85 -3.38 2.80
N PHE A 66 3.89 -2.74 2.13
CA PHE A 66 3.41 -1.41 2.48
C PHE A 66 2.70 -1.41 3.84
N LEU A 67 1.75 -2.31 4.06
CA LEU A 67 0.98 -2.39 5.31
C LEU A 67 1.84 -2.77 6.50
N ASP A 68 2.83 -3.65 6.32
CA ASP A 68 3.79 -3.98 7.37
C ASP A 68 4.61 -2.75 7.77
N MET A 69 5.15 -2.01 6.79
CA MET A 69 5.87 -0.76 7.05
C MET A 69 4.98 0.28 7.76
N GLN A 70 3.73 0.42 7.33
CA GLN A 70 2.78 1.36 7.94
C GLN A 70 2.45 0.99 9.38
N ARG A 71 2.22 -0.30 9.64
CA ARG A 71 1.95 -0.83 10.97
C ARG A 71 3.16 -0.63 11.89
N ASP A 72 4.35 -0.97 11.43
CA ASP A 72 5.58 -0.85 12.23
C ASP A 72 5.84 0.63 12.60
N ALA A 73 5.59 1.57 11.67
CA ALA A 73 5.70 3.00 11.93
C ALA A 73 4.68 3.50 12.98
N VAL A 74 3.43 3.02 12.88
CA VAL A 74 2.37 3.31 13.86
C VAL A 74 2.68 2.73 15.23
N ASP A 75 3.13 1.47 15.29
CA ASP A 75 3.47 0.78 16.52
C ASP A 75 4.65 1.45 17.23
N GLY A 76 5.67 1.86 16.47
CA GLY A 76 6.80 2.63 16.99
C GLY A 76 6.36 3.94 17.64
N ALA A 77 5.49 4.72 16.97
CA ALA A 77 5.00 5.99 17.51
C ALA A 77 4.09 5.82 18.74
N LEU A 78 3.26 4.78 18.79
CA LEU A 78 2.41 4.49 19.94
C LEU A 78 3.19 3.94 21.14
N ALA A 79 4.33 3.29 20.92
CA ALA A 79 5.17 2.76 21.98
C ALA A 79 5.90 3.85 22.79
N GLU A 80 6.00 5.08 22.27
CA GLU A 80 6.67 6.19 22.96
C GLU A 80 5.92 6.64 24.23
N SER A 81 4.58 6.63 24.23
CA SER A 81 3.75 6.92 25.41
C SER A 81 2.26 6.66 25.14
N GLU A 82 1.44 6.49 26.19
CA GLU A 82 -0.02 6.41 26.09
C GLU A 82 -0.68 7.81 26.06
N THR A 83 -0.15 8.72 25.25
CA THR A 83 -0.66 10.11 25.18
C THR A 83 -1.39 10.38 23.88
N ARG A 84 -2.27 11.38 23.89
CA ARG A 84 -2.86 11.93 22.66
C ARG A 84 -1.79 12.35 21.66
N THR A 85 -0.65 12.86 22.14
CA THR A 85 0.49 13.23 21.29
C THR A 85 1.05 12.03 20.54
N ALA A 86 1.24 10.88 21.20
CA ALA A 86 1.67 9.64 20.55
C ALA A 86 0.67 9.18 19.49
N ALA A 87 -0.64 9.27 19.77
CA ALA A 87 -1.68 8.95 18.79
C ALA A 87 -1.65 9.87 17.56
N VAL A 88 -1.43 11.18 17.76
CA VAL A 88 -1.23 12.13 16.63
C VAL A 88 0.02 11.77 15.83
N ASN A 89 1.15 11.48 16.51
CA ASN A 89 2.39 11.09 15.86
C ASN A 89 2.24 9.79 15.06
N ALA A 90 1.44 8.83 15.55
CA ALA A 90 1.15 7.60 14.85
C ALA A 90 0.37 7.83 13.54
N VAL A 91 -0.60 8.76 13.53
CA VAL A 91 -1.31 9.12 12.28
C VAL A 91 -0.36 9.83 11.30
N VAL A 92 0.51 10.73 11.80
CA VAL A 92 1.54 11.38 10.97
C VAL A 92 2.47 10.34 10.34
N ALA A 93 2.96 9.38 11.13
CA ALA A 93 3.82 8.29 10.64
C ALA A 93 3.12 7.42 9.59
N ALA A 94 1.85 7.07 9.81
CA ALA A 94 1.05 6.33 8.84
C ALA A 94 0.85 7.11 7.53
N ALA A 95 0.62 8.42 7.62
CA ALA A 95 0.42 9.30 6.46
C ALA A 95 1.71 9.52 5.66
N ASP A 96 2.88 9.53 6.31
CA ASP A 96 4.20 9.68 5.67
C ASP A 96 4.73 8.36 5.08
N THR A 97 4.15 7.22 5.44
CA THR A 97 4.58 5.89 4.97
C THR A 97 4.71 5.78 3.45
N PRO A 98 3.82 6.34 2.60
CA PRO A 98 4.00 6.34 1.14
C PRO A 98 5.33 6.92 0.67
N ALA A 99 5.84 7.98 1.31
CA ALA A 99 7.12 8.59 0.95
C ALA A 99 8.28 7.65 1.29
N VAL A 100 8.28 7.10 2.52
CA VAL A 100 9.30 6.14 2.98
C VAL A 100 9.28 4.86 2.15
N PHE A 101 8.09 4.38 1.79
CA PHE A 101 7.91 3.19 0.98
C PHE A 101 8.44 3.39 -0.45
N ALA A 102 8.22 4.57 -1.04
CA ALA A 102 8.76 4.90 -2.36
C ALA A 102 10.30 4.95 -2.39
N GLU A 103 10.95 5.35 -1.29
CA GLU A 103 12.41 5.34 -1.17
C GLU A 103 12.97 3.92 -1.06
N ARG A 104 12.30 3.02 -0.32
CA ARG A 104 12.79 1.66 -0.06
C ARG A 104 12.38 0.63 -1.12
N PHE A 105 11.19 0.77 -1.70
CA PHE A 105 10.61 -0.17 -2.65
C PHE A 105 9.91 0.59 -3.81
N PRO A 106 10.65 1.25 -4.71
CA PRO A 106 10.08 2.18 -5.67
C PRO A 106 9.07 1.53 -6.64
N GLU A 107 9.31 0.31 -7.09
CA GLU A 107 8.42 -0.44 -7.98
C GLU A 107 7.17 -0.91 -7.24
N SER A 108 7.32 -1.52 -6.06
CA SER A 108 6.18 -1.93 -5.23
C SER A 108 5.30 -0.73 -4.89
N SER A 109 5.91 0.41 -4.53
CA SER A 109 5.23 1.66 -4.22
C SER A 109 4.38 2.16 -5.39
N ARG A 110 4.97 2.24 -6.58
CA ARG A 110 4.22 2.65 -7.78
C ARG A 110 3.10 1.67 -8.11
N LEU A 111 3.35 0.37 -8.02
CA LEU A 111 2.34 -0.65 -8.31
C LEU A 111 1.10 -0.51 -7.42
N VAL A 112 1.28 -0.35 -6.10
CA VAL A 112 0.14 -0.33 -5.16
C VAL A 112 -0.48 1.05 -4.95
N LEU A 113 0.27 2.14 -5.15
CA LEU A 113 -0.19 3.50 -4.84
C LEU A 113 -0.52 4.34 -6.07
N SER A 114 -0.02 4.00 -7.25
CA SER A 114 -0.18 4.82 -8.46
C SER A 114 -0.89 4.10 -9.60
N VAL A 115 -0.74 2.78 -9.69
CA VAL A 115 -1.40 2.00 -10.74
C VAL A 115 -2.78 1.57 -10.27
N ARG A 116 -3.81 1.81 -11.10
CA ARG A 116 -5.17 1.38 -10.79
C ARG A 116 -5.25 -0.13 -10.78
N ARG A 117 -5.82 -0.70 -9.71
CA ARG A 117 -5.90 -2.16 -9.51
C ARG A 117 -6.57 -2.85 -10.71
N GLU A 118 -7.65 -2.25 -11.22
CA GLU A 118 -8.41 -2.71 -12.38
C GLU A 118 -7.59 -2.78 -13.67
N ASP A 119 -6.62 -1.87 -13.86
CA ASP A 119 -5.81 -1.82 -15.08
C ASP A 119 -4.77 -2.96 -15.10
N VAL A 120 -4.29 -3.39 -13.94
CA VAL A 120 -3.26 -4.44 -13.83
C VAL A 120 -3.88 -5.82 -13.76
N LEU A 121 -4.85 -6.01 -12.88
CA LEU A 121 -5.32 -7.34 -12.48
C LEU A 121 -6.10 -8.07 -13.57
N GLY A 122 -6.80 -7.35 -14.45
CA GLY A 122 -7.65 -7.98 -15.48
C GLY A 122 -8.79 -8.81 -14.87
N SER A 123 -9.36 -9.73 -15.67
CA SER A 123 -10.56 -10.50 -15.29
C SER A 123 -10.28 -11.95 -14.86
N ASP A 124 -9.03 -12.41 -14.84
CA ASP A 124 -8.63 -13.81 -14.62
C ASP A 124 -7.95 -14.06 -13.25
N ILE A 125 -8.36 -13.32 -12.23
CA ILE A 125 -7.82 -13.43 -10.86
C ILE A 125 -8.36 -14.70 -10.18
N PRO A 126 -7.50 -15.58 -9.65
CA PRO A 126 -7.93 -16.72 -8.85
C PRO A 126 -8.70 -16.29 -7.59
N GLU A 127 -9.71 -17.07 -7.18
CA GLU A 127 -10.55 -16.74 -6.01
C GLU A 127 -9.76 -16.58 -4.71
N GLU A 128 -8.69 -17.37 -4.52
CA GLU A 128 -7.80 -17.27 -3.37
C GLU A 128 -7.10 -15.91 -3.32
N VAL A 129 -6.53 -15.48 -4.44
CA VAL A 129 -5.88 -14.17 -4.57
C VAL A 129 -6.87 -13.05 -4.30
N ALA A 130 -8.09 -13.15 -4.84
CA ALA A 130 -9.14 -12.15 -4.59
C ALA A 130 -9.53 -12.08 -3.09
N ARG A 131 -9.60 -13.21 -2.39
CA ARG A 131 -9.84 -13.25 -0.93
C ARG A 131 -8.71 -12.59 -0.16
N ASP A 132 -7.46 -12.85 -0.52
CA ASP A 132 -6.30 -12.25 0.14
C ASP A 132 -6.25 -10.73 -0.07
N MET A 133 -6.65 -10.26 -1.25
CA MET A 133 -6.76 -8.83 -1.54
C MET A 133 -7.83 -8.17 -0.67
N ALA A 134 -8.99 -8.80 -0.51
CA ALA A 134 -10.02 -8.32 0.41
C ALA A 134 -9.53 -8.32 1.88
N ALA A 135 -8.68 -9.27 2.27
CA ALA A 135 -8.08 -9.31 3.60
C ALA A 135 -7.12 -8.13 3.85
N VAL A 136 -6.34 -7.74 2.83
CA VAL A 136 -5.48 -6.54 2.82
C VAL A 136 -6.33 -5.27 3.02
N ASP A 137 -7.42 -5.11 2.29
CA ASP A 137 -8.32 -3.96 2.45
C ASP A 137 -8.92 -3.92 3.87
N ALA A 138 -9.28 -5.07 4.43
CA ALA A 138 -9.77 -5.17 5.80
C ALA A 138 -8.70 -4.81 6.86
N LEU A 139 -7.41 -5.05 6.59
CA LEU A 139 -6.32 -4.63 7.49
C LEU A 139 -6.22 -3.11 7.56
N LEU A 140 -6.35 -2.42 6.42
CA LEU A 140 -6.31 -0.96 6.37
C LEU A 140 -7.47 -0.33 7.16
N VAL A 141 -8.69 -0.86 6.99
CA VAL A 141 -9.86 -0.41 7.78
C VAL A 141 -9.65 -0.64 9.28
N ARG A 142 -9.07 -1.78 9.69
CA ARG A 142 -8.73 -2.04 11.09
C ARG A 142 -7.73 -1.03 11.64
N LEU A 143 -6.74 -0.62 10.83
CA LEU A 143 -5.78 0.42 11.21
C LEU A 143 -6.49 1.77 11.45
N PHE A 144 -7.41 2.17 10.58
CA PHE A 144 -8.16 3.42 10.76
C PHE A 144 -9.00 3.42 12.04
N ILE A 145 -9.69 2.32 12.33
CA ILE A 145 -10.47 2.16 13.56
C ILE A 145 -9.55 2.25 14.79
N ARG A 146 -8.38 1.58 14.76
CA ARG A 146 -7.41 1.61 15.86
C ARG A 146 -6.95 3.03 16.18
N LEU A 147 -6.57 3.80 15.15
CA LEU A 147 -6.09 5.18 15.33
C LEU A 147 -7.21 6.13 15.78
N SER A 148 -8.43 5.94 15.25
CA SER A 148 -9.63 6.67 15.70
C SER A 148 -9.94 6.41 17.18
N MET A 149 -9.82 5.16 17.62
CA MET A 149 -9.98 4.78 19.02
C MET A 149 -8.89 5.40 19.90
N ALA A 150 -7.64 5.43 19.45
CA ALA A 150 -6.53 6.03 20.20
C ALA A 150 -6.68 7.55 20.38
N LEU A 151 -7.23 8.25 19.37
CA LEU A 151 -7.39 9.71 19.41
C LEU A 151 -8.66 10.16 20.14
N TRP A 152 -9.78 9.46 19.94
CA TRP A 152 -11.09 9.94 20.36
C TRP A 152 -11.94 8.90 21.10
N GLY A 153 -11.48 7.66 21.24
CA GLY A 153 -12.28 6.57 21.80
C GLY A 153 -13.51 6.23 20.95
N ARG A 154 -13.47 6.54 19.64
CA ARG A 154 -14.60 6.41 18.71
C ARG A 154 -14.28 5.45 17.57
N ARG A 155 -15.30 4.70 17.14
CA ARG A 155 -15.25 3.75 16.01
C ARG A 155 -16.33 3.98 14.96
N ASP A 156 -17.08 5.07 15.08
CA ASP A 156 -18.11 5.42 14.10
C ASP A 156 -17.49 5.98 12.81
N GLY A 157 -18.24 5.89 11.71
CA GLY A 157 -17.75 6.27 10.38
C GLY A 157 -17.25 7.71 10.29
N ARG A 158 -17.77 8.65 11.09
CA ARG A 158 -17.32 10.06 11.05
C ARG A 158 -15.94 10.24 11.65
N ALA A 159 -15.60 9.49 12.70
CA ALA A 159 -14.26 9.51 13.29
C ALA A 159 -13.25 8.75 12.42
N VAL A 160 -13.64 7.59 11.88
CA VAL A 160 -12.82 6.81 10.94
C VAL A 160 -12.52 7.61 9.67
N GLN A 161 -13.49 8.35 9.13
CA GLN A 161 -13.29 9.19 7.95
C GLN A 161 -12.18 10.24 8.16
N VAL A 162 -12.08 10.85 9.35
CA VAL A 162 -11.01 11.83 9.62
C VAL A 162 -9.63 11.16 9.55
N ILE A 163 -9.51 9.92 10.02
CA ILE A 163 -8.26 9.14 9.90
C ILE A 163 -7.98 8.80 8.43
N GLU A 164 -9.00 8.36 7.69
CA GLU A 164 -8.89 8.08 6.26
C GLU A 164 -8.46 9.32 5.46
N ASP A 165 -9.04 10.48 5.74
CA ASP A 165 -8.66 11.75 5.12
C ASP A 165 -7.18 12.06 5.37
N CYS A 166 -6.68 11.80 6.59
CA CYS A 166 -5.29 12.02 6.97
C CYS A 166 -4.31 11.02 6.34
N ILE A 167 -4.68 9.73 6.22
CA ILE A 167 -3.76 8.65 5.82
C ILE A 167 -3.86 8.33 4.32
N VAL A 168 -5.02 8.59 3.70
CA VAL A 168 -5.27 8.32 2.28
C VAL A 168 -5.43 9.62 1.51
N GLY A 169 -6.36 10.48 1.95
CA GLY A 169 -6.72 11.70 1.22
C GLY A 169 -5.54 12.66 1.04
N LEU A 170 -4.94 13.10 2.15
CA LEU A 170 -3.82 14.04 2.15
C LEU A 170 -2.57 13.48 1.44
N PRO A 171 -2.09 12.25 1.73
CA PRO A 171 -0.94 11.68 1.01
C PRO A 171 -1.21 11.50 -0.49
N THR A 172 -2.43 11.11 -0.88
CA THR A 172 -2.79 11.02 -2.30
C THR A 172 -2.66 12.38 -2.99
N GLY A 173 -3.17 13.44 -2.37
CA GLY A 173 -3.11 14.80 -2.90
C GLY A 173 -1.70 15.39 -2.98
N LEU A 174 -0.88 15.16 -1.95
CA LEU A 174 0.43 15.81 -1.80
C LEU A 174 1.59 14.99 -2.33
N LEU A 175 1.55 13.65 -2.22
CA LEU A 175 2.66 12.77 -2.57
C LEU A 175 2.45 12.06 -3.91
N LEU A 176 1.23 11.60 -4.20
CA LEU A 176 0.97 10.64 -5.30
C LEU A 176 0.49 11.29 -6.60
N ARG A 177 -0.14 12.47 -6.55
CA ARG A 177 -0.60 13.20 -7.76
C ARG A 177 0.51 13.95 -8.49
N GLY A 178 1.64 14.22 -7.84
CA GLY A 178 2.74 15.00 -8.40
C GLY A 178 3.59 14.19 -9.38
N ARG A 179 4.16 14.85 -10.41
CA ARG A 179 5.15 14.23 -11.32
C ARG A 179 6.55 14.11 -10.73
N ARG A 180 6.80 14.74 -9.58
CA ARG A 180 8.09 14.75 -8.88
C ARG A 180 8.00 13.87 -7.64
N PRO A 181 9.08 13.14 -7.29
CA PRO A 181 9.17 12.47 -5.99
C PRO A 181 8.95 13.48 -4.85
N PRO A 182 8.26 13.09 -3.77
CA PRO A 182 8.05 13.99 -2.64
C PRO A 182 9.39 14.34 -1.99
N ASP A 183 9.60 15.64 -1.78
CA ASP A 183 10.76 16.18 -1.06
C ASP A 183 10.43 16.47 0.41
N MET A 184 11.45 16.85 1.18
CA MET A 184 11.28 17.20 2.59
C MET A 184 10.25 18.30 2.81
N ALA A 185 10.19 19.31 1.93
CA ALA A 185 9.20 20.38 2.03
C ALA A 185 7.76 19.86 1.87
N THR A 186 7.54 18.90 0.98
CA THR A 186 6.24 18.26 0.78
C THR A 186 5.86 17.39 1.97
N ARG A 187 6.80 16.64 2.54
CA ARG A 187 6.60 15.84 3.76
C ARG A 187 6.28 16.72 4.98
N SER A 188 6.98 17.85 5.16
CA SER A 188 6.66 18.83 6.21
C SER A 188 5.26 19.44 6.05
N ARG A 189 4.82 19.73 4.81
CA ARG A 189 3.45 20.20 4.54
C ARG A 189 2.41 19.14 4.88
N LEU A 190 2.68 17.88 4.55
CA LEU A 190 1.80 16.76 4.87
C LEU A 190 1.65 16.62 6.39
N GLU A 191 2.77 16.59 7.12
CA GLU A 191 2.74 16.52 8.58
C GLU A 191 1.92 17.68 9.19
N ALA A 192 2.19 18.92 8.75
CA ALA A 192 1.46 20.08 9.24
C ALA A 192 -0.05 19.99 8.97
N ALA A 193 -0.44 19.53 7.77
CA ALA A 193 -1.84 19.36 7.39
C ALA A 193 -2.52 18.27 8.24
N VAL A 194 -1.88 17.12 8.42
CA VAL A 194 -2.40 16.03 9.26
C VAL A 194 -2.61 16.52 10.70
N ARG A 195 -1.60 17.17 11.29
CA ARG A 195 -1.70 17.70 12.65
C ARG A 195 -2.81 18.75 12.78
N ALA A 196 -2.98 19.62 11.78
CA ALA A 196 -4.04 20.63 11.77
C ALA A 196 -5.44 20.01 11.72
N VAL A 197 -5.64 18.96 10.92
CA VAL A 197 -6.92 18.22 10.87
C VAL A 197 -7.21 17.56 12.22
N LEU A 198 -6.22 16.90 12.82
CA LEU A 198 -6.37 16.19 14.10
C LEU A 198 -6.51 17.10 15.34
N ALA A 199 -6.22 18.40 15.19
CA ALA A 199 -6.52 19.40 16.22
C ALA A 199 -8.03 19.63 16.37
N LEU A 200 -8.81 19.32 15.33
CA LEU A 200 -10.27 19.40 15.34
C LEU A 200 -10.88 18.09 15.86
N ASN A 201 -12.01 18.20 16.55
CA ASN A 201 -12.78 17.01 16.92
C ASN A 201 -13.55 16.49 15.69
N PRO A 202 -13.68 15.16 15.53
CA PRO A 202 -14.47 14.60 14.46
C PRO A 202 -15.93 15.03 14.64
N PRO A 203 -16.67 15.26 13.53
CA PRO A 203 -18.08 15.59 13.56
C PRO A 203 -18.89 14.59 14.42
N PRO A 204 -20.04 15.00 14.98
CA PRO A 204 -20.88 14.08 15.75
C PRO A 204 -21.25 12.86 14.89
N ALA A 205 -21.40 11.71 15.55
CA ALA A 205 -21.82 10.49 14.85
C ALA A 205 -23.19 10.72 14.20
N ASN A 206 -23.39 10.17 13.00
CA ASN A 206 -24.72 10.17 12.41
C ASN A 206 -25.66 9.41 13.36
N PRO A 207 -26.90 9.89 13.58
CA PRO A 207 -27.90 9.11 14.31
C PRO A 207 -28.05 7.75 13.63
N LYS A 208 -28.09 6.68 14.42
CA LYS A 208 -28.35 5.34 13.91
C LYS A 208 -29.74 5.35 13.28
N THR A 209 -29.82 5.19 11.96
CA THR A 209 -31.07 4.94 11.24
C THR A 209 -31.53 3.50 11.50
#